data_AF-H6NSX5-F1
#
_entry.id   AF-H6NSX5-F1
#
_cell.length_a   1.000
_cell.length_b   1.000
_cell.length_c   1.000
_cell.angle_alpha   90.00
_cell.angle_beta   90.00
_cell.angle_gamma   90.00
#
_symmetry.space_group_name_H-M   'P 1'
#
loop_
_entity.id
_entity.type
_entity.pdbx_description
1 polymer ?
#
loop_
_entity_poly.entity_id
_entity_poly.type
_entity_poly.pdbx_seq_one_letter_code
_entity_poly.pdbx_strand_id
1 'polypeptide(L)'
;MKYDFELELHEVNSLSLISKKIKPGSYVLEFGPATGRLTRYLKQHLECRIDIVEIDKESADLAIPYVNDAVIGNIEDYEWYQKFISRCYDHIIFADVLEHLIDPVKALKKAASLLNENGTILISVPNIAHNSVIIDLLNNKFRYKDIGLLDETHVKFFTYENLLNTIEQTGLRVLHEQAVYKKVEETEFDNFYDQVPTPVGKFLKNRPYSEVYQFVFELGNKTHEAVQTLKNIKDHFNCYISQLYVDVGQGFTEGQCAIKEIRPNIKELVFSVDSFNGIKQFRFDPINTNAIIRINKIAVMDINERFYEVSDFVTNAAYQLRDIFVFATEDPQVYFTAPLENDISKIIIKIDILELEYENNIFWLTLLNDIKTEELKLASEAVFLKSNVEDLKREKIALTTDLQDKDREIEGLVSRLHELEREKKEALSKIEAAEKNIESLRIELDHYNESLVKLNKENVKVKEQNADLNVRLDELMNSKGWKAVQKLRKIKSSFLK
;
A
#
# COMPACT_ATOMS: atom_id res chain seq x y z
N MET A 1 -39.74 35.89 -29.92
CA MET A 1 -38.37 35.58 -30.40
C MET A 1 -37.64 34.83 -29.30
N LYS A 2 -37.07 33.66 -29.60
CA LYS A 2 -36.39 32.80 -28.61
C LYS A 2 -34.96 33.28 -28.24
N TYR A 3 -34.39 34.27 -28.95
CA TYR A 3 -32.98 34.71 -28.84
C TYR A 3 -32.77 36.25 -28.77
N ASP A 4 -33.55 36.98 -27.96
CA ASP A 4 -33.43 38.44 -27.80
C ASP A 4 -32.69 38.84 -26.51
N PHE A 5 -31.36 38.76 -26.51
CA PHE A 5 -30.48 39.19 -25.40
C PHE A 5 -29.25 39.93 -25.93
N GLU A 6 -28.67 40.89 -25.20
CA GLU A 6 -27.45 41.64 -25.61
C GLU A 6 -26.19 40.75 -25.71
N LEU A 7 -25.24 41.11 -26.61
CA LEU A 7 -23.97 40.37 -26.78
C LEU A 7 -23.03 40.61 -25.60
N GLU A 8 -23.13 39.73 -24.60
CA GLU A 8 -22.16 39.68 -23.52
C GLU A 8 -20.86 39.02 -23.98
N LEU A 9 -19.83 39.84 -24.19
CA LEU A 9 -18.47 39.43 -24.59
C LEU A 9 -17.60 39.03 -23.39
N HIS A 10 -18.05 39.33 -22.17
CA HIS A 10 -17.34 39.02 -20.93
C HIS A 10 -17.59 37.59 -20.46
N GLU A 11 -18.76 37.02 -20.78
CA GLU A 11 -19.04 35.60 -20.57
C GLU A 11 -18.52 34.75 -21.73
N VAL A 12 -17.95 33.59 -21.40
CA VAL A 12 -17.44 32.65 -22.40
C VAL A 12 -18.62 31.85 -22.98
N ASN A 13 -19.20 32.35 -24.06
CA ASN A 13 -20.21 31.65 -24.89
C ASN A 13 -19.70 31.41 -26.32
N SER A 14 -20.43 30.61 -27.11
CA SER A 14 -20.04 30.22 -28.49
C SER A 14 -19.76 31.44 -29.36
N LEU A 15 -20.65 32.44 -29.36
CA LEU A 15 -20.51 33.68 -30.14
C LEU A 15 -19.28 34.50 -29.73
N SER A 16 -18.95 34.55 -28.42
CA SER A 16 -17.76 35.25 -27.92
C SER A 16 -16.45 34.58 -28.35
N LEU A 17 -16.46 33.25 -28.49
CA LEU A 17 -15.29 32.49 -28.97
C LEU A 17 -15.13 32.65 -30.48
N ILE A 18 -16.24 32.59 -31.24
CA ILE A 18 -16.27 32.84 -32.69
C ILE A 18 -15.80 34.26 -33.00
N SER A 19 -16.32 35.28 -32.30
CA SER A 19 -15.98 36.68 -32.58
C SER A 19 -14.50 37.00 -32.38
N LYS A 20 -13.83 36.36 -31.39
CA LYS A 20 -12.39 36.48 -31.15
C LYS A 20 -11.52 35.91 -32.28
N LYS A 21 -12.07 35.08 -33.15
CA LYS A 21 -11.37 34.50 -34.31
C LYS A 21 -11.50 35.33 -35.57
N ILE A 22 -12.44 36.28 -35.61
CA ILE A 22 -12.73 37.10 -36.78
C ILE A 22 -11.80 38.31 -36.79
N LYS A 23 -11.15 38.55 -37.93
CA LYS A 23 -10.26 39.70 -38.10
C LYS A 23 -11.06 40.97 -38.41
N PRO A 24 -10.67 42.15 -37.88
CA PRO A 24 -11.26 43.41 -38.29
C PRO A 24 -11.18 43.63 -39.80
N GLY A 25 -12.23 44.21 -40.39
CA GLY A 25 -12.34 44.51 -41.82
C GLY A 25 -12.62 43.30 -42.72
N SER A 26 -12.77 42.10 -42.16
CA SER A 26 -13.02 40.88 -42.93
C SER A 26 -14.37 40.89 -43.68
N TYR A 27 -14.41 40.13 -44.79
CA TYR A 27 -15.65 39.77 -45.46
C TYR A 27 -16.20 38.45 -44.92
N VAL A 28 -17.38 38.52 -44.30
CA VAL A 28 -18.00 37.42 -43.54
C VAL A 28 -19.32 36.99 -44.19
N LEU A 29 -19.57 35.68 -44.26
CA LEU A 29 -20.89 35.11 -44.51
C LEU A 29 -21.40 34.46 -43.23
N GLU A 30 -22.53 34.92 -42.71
CA GLU A 30 -23.13 34.39 -41.48
C GLU A 30 -24.44 33.66 -41.81
N PHE A 31 -24.49 32.37 -41.47
CA PHE A 31 -25.71 31.56 -41.55
C PHE A 31 -26.45 31.62 -40.22
N GLY A 32 -27.76 31.83 -40.26
CA GLY A 32 -28.61 31.91 -39.07
C GLY A 32 -28.26 33.05 -38.11
N PRO A 33 -28.17 34.32 -38.58
CA PRO A 33 -27.86 35.46 -37.70
C PRO A 33 -28.94 35.74 -36.64
N ALA A 34 -30.13 35.12 -36.74
CA ALA A 34 -31.31 35.44 -35.93
C ALA A 34 -31.57 36.96 -35.96
N THR A 35 -31.69 37.61 -34.80
CA THR A 35 -31.91 39.07 -34.68
C THR A 35 -30.67 39.91 -35.01
N GLY A 36 -29.58 39.30 -35.50
CA GLY A 36 -28.37 39.98 -35.94
C GLY A 36 -27.46 40.41 -34.80
N ARG A 37 -27.46 39.72 -33.66
CA ARG A 37 -26.63 40.08 -32.50
C ARG A 37 -25.13 40.07 -32.83
N LEU A 38 -24.62 38.96 -33.37
CA LEU A 38 -23.23 38.85 -33.79
C LEU A 38 -22.98 39.75 -35.02
N THR A 39 -23.88 39.74 -36.00
CA THR A 39 -23.85 40.63 -37.18
C THR A 39 -23.60 42.10 -36.81
N ARG A 40 -24.37 42.64 -35.86
CA ARG A 40 -24.23 44.02 -35.38
C ARG A 40 -22.84 44.28 -34.80
N TYR A 41 -22.36 43.36 -33.96
CA TYR A 41 -21.04 43.47 -33.36
C TYR A 41 -19.93 43.47 -34.41
N LEU A 42 -19.96 42.52 -35.34
CA LEU A 42 -18.98 42.42 -36.42
C LEU A 42 -18.99 43.67 -37.30
N LYS A 43 -20.17 44.24 -37.56
CA LYS A 43 -20.30 45.46 -38.37
C LYS A 43 -19.77 46.70 -37.66
N GLN A 44 -20.15 46.90 -36.40
CA GLN A 44 -19.94 48.15 -35.67
C GLN A 44 -18.58 48.21 -34.97
N HIS A 45 -18.06 47.08 -34.50
CA HIS A 45 -16.81 47.04 -33.72
C HIS A 45 -15.63 46.45 -34.48
N LEU A 46 -15.87 45.53 -35.41
CA LEU A 46 -14.83 44.95 -36.25
C LEU A 46 -14.83 45.50 -37.69
N GLU A 47 -15.76 46.41 -38.02
CA GLU A 47 -15.86 47.03 -39.35
C GLU A 47 -15.97 46.02 -40.51
N CYS A 48 -16.51 44.81 -40.24
CA CYS A 48 -16.64 43.76 -41.24
C CYS A 48 -17.68 44.11 -42.32
N ARG A 49 -17.47 43.56 -43.52
CA ARG A 49 -18.51 43.42 -44.54
C ARG A 49 -19.20 42.08 -44.31
N ILE A 50 -20.53 42.06 -44.21
CA ILE A 50 -21.23 40.83 -43.78
C ILE A 50 -22.35 40.55 -44.76
N ASP A 51 -22.44 39.32 -45.24
CA ASP A 51 -23.64 38.80 -45.89
C ASP A 51 -24.31 37.77 -44.99
N ILE A 52 -25.62 37.62 -45.12
CA ILE A 52 -26.38 36.68 -44.28
C ILE A 52 -27.27 35.74 -45.09
N VAL A 53 -27.52 34.57 -44.50
CA VAL A 53 -28.59 33.66 -44.91
C VAL A 53 -29.44 33.35 -43.68
N GLU A 54 -30.71 33.75 -43.71
CA GLU A 54 -31.65 33.59 -42.60
C GLU A 54 -32.96 33.02 -43.12
N ILE A 55 -33.53 32.05 -42.39
CA ILE A 55 -34.78 31.40 -42.78
C ILE A 55 -36.00 32.23 -42.33
N ASP A 56 -35.90 32.88 -41.18
CA ASP A 56 -36.98 33.69 -40.61
C ASP A 56 -36.93 35.14 -41.10
N LYS A 57 -37.95 35.56 -41.84
CA LYS A 57 -38.02 36.88 -42.43
C LYS A 57 -38.02 38.00 -41.37
N GLU A 58 -38.74 37.82 -40.26
CA GLU A 58 -38.83 38.84 -39.22
C GLU A 58 -37.46 39.09 -38.55
N SER A 59 -36.73 38.02 -38.25
CA SER A 59 -35.36 38.08 -37.75
C SER A 59 -34.41 38.72 -38.77
N ALA A 60 -34.51 38.32 -40.05
CA ALA A 60 -33.71 38.90 -41.13
C ALA A 60 -33.92 40.41 -41.26
N ASP A 61 -35.16 40.89 -41.19
CA ASP A 61 -35.51 42.32 -41.28
C ASP A 61 -34.82 43.17 -40.19
N LEU A 62 -34.54 42.58 -39.01
CA LEU A 62 -33.77 43.24 -37.94
C LEU A 62 -32.26 43.26 -38.19
N ALA A 63 -31.72 42.25 -38.87
CA ALA A 63 -30.30 42.14 -39.18
C ALA A 63 -29.90 42.92 -40.46
N ILE A 64 -30.81 43.05 -41.43
CA ILE A 64 -30.60 43.71 -42.74
C ILE A 64 -29.93 45.10 -42.66
N PRO A 65 -30.25 45.98 -41.70
CA PRO A 65 -29.59 47.30 -41.59
C PRO A 65 -28.07 47.24 -41.40
N TYR A 66 -27.52 46.10 -40.99
CA TYR A 66 -26.10 45.91 -40.65
C TYR A 66 -25.32 45.09 -41.68
N VAL A 67 -25.99 44.53 -42.68
CA VAL A 67 -25.38 43.65 -43.67
C VAL A 67 -25.21 44.34 -45.03
N ASN A 68 -24.36 43.75 -45.86
CA ASN A 68 -24.14 44.15 -47.24
C ASN A 68 -25.15 43.50 -48.19
N ASP A 69 -25.48 42.23 -47.96
CA ASP A 69 -26.50 41.52 -48.74
C ASP A 69 -27.12 40.39 -47.90
N ALA A 70 -28.32 39.97 -48.26
CA ALA A 70 -29.07 38.94 -47.52
C ALA A 70 -29.78 37.97 -48.47
N VAL A 71 -29.94 36.72 -48.02
CA VAL A 71 -30.82 35.72 -48.61
C VAL A 71 -31.79 35.30 -47.53
N ILE A 72 -33.08 35.49 -47.77
CA ILE A 72 -34.13 35.04 -46.87
C ILE A 72 -34.65 33.72 -47.42
N GLY A 73 -34.27 32.61 -46.80
CA GLY A 73 -34.60 31.28 -47.30
C GLY A 73 -33.86 30.16 -46.57
N ASN A 74 -34.25 28.94 -46.89
CA ASN A 74 -33.65 27.75 -46.29
C ASN A 74 -32.23 27.50 -46.86
N ILE A 75 -31.28 27.22 -45.97
CA ILE A 75 -29.90 26.88 -46.33
C ILE A 75 -29.84 25.66 -47.25
N GLU A 76 -30.76 24.70 -47.09
CA GLU A 76 -30.78 23.46 -47.88
C GLU A 76 -31.39 23.62 -49.29
N ASP A 77 -31.99 24.77 -49.60
CA ASP A 77 -32.46 25.10 -50.96
C ASP A 77 -31.34 25.66 -51.84
N TYR A 78 -30.22 26.08 -51.23
CA TYR A 78 -29.00 26.56 -51.88
C TYR A 78 -29.18 27.77 -52.83
N GLU A 79 -30.24 28.56 -52.69
CA GLU A 79 -30.38 29.83 -53.41
C GLU A 79 -29.26 30.81 -53.06
N TRP A 80 -28.82 30.81 -51.79
CA TRP A 80 -27.68 31.59 -51.31
C TRP A 80 -26.40 31.24 -52.06
N TYR A 81 -26.20 29.97 -52.39
CA TYR A 81 -25.01 29.51 -53.09
C TYR A 81 -24.98 30.08 -54.50
N GLN A 82 -26.12 30.10 -55.20
CA GLN A 82 -26.21 30.69 -56.54
C GLN A 82 -26.00 32.20 -56.51
N LYS A 83 -26.58 32.89 -55.51
CA LYS A 83 -26.44 34.34 -55.36
C LYS A 83 -25.01 34.77 -55.02
N PHE A 84 -24.31 33.99 -54.21
CA PHE A 84 -22.99 34.33 -53.68
C PHE A 84 -21.84 33.57 -54.36
N ILE A 85 -22.10 32.83 -55.44
CA ILE A 85 -21.11 31.98 -56.12
C ILE A 85 -19.83 32.71 -56.57
N SER A 86 -19.94 33.99 -56.87
CA SER A 86 -18.82 34.83 -57.32
C SER A 86 -18.13 35.58 -56.17
N ARG A 87 -18.51 35.32 -54.92
CA ARG A 87 -17.93 35.94 -53.72
C ARG A 87 -16.89 35.01 -53.12
N CYS A 88 -15.93 35.62 -52.43
CA CYS A 88 -14.92 34.90 -51.67
C CYS A 88 -14.83 35.53 -50.27
N TYR A 89 -15.06 34.71 -49.24
CA TYR A 89 -15.16 35.14 -47.85
C TYR A 89 -13.89 34.82 -47.07
N ASP A 90 -13.53 35.73 -46.17
CA ASP A 90 -12.46 35.49 -45.19
C ASP A 90 -12.94 34.57 -44.07
N HIS A 91 -14.20 34.73 -43.66
CA HIS A 91 -14.82 33.88 -42.65
C HIS A 91 -16.25 33.50 -43.05
N ILE A 92 -16.62 32.24 -42.81
CA ILE A 92 -18.01 31.77 -42.90
C ILE A 92 -18.42 31.23 -41.54
N ILE A 93 -19.60 31.58 -41.06
CA ILE A 93 -20.05 31.27 -39.70
C ILE A 93 -21.29 30.38 -39.74
N PHE A 94 -21.24 29.25 -39.04
CA PHE A 94 -22.38 28.40 -38.70
C PHE A 94 -22.44 28.28 -37.17
N ALA A 95 -22.96 29.30 -36.51
CA ALA A 95 -23.09 29.31 -35.05
C ALA A 95 -24.44 28.70 -34.65
N ASP A 96 -24.41 27.47 -34.14
CA ASP A 96 -25.61 26.74 -33.70
C ASP A 96 -26.61 26.56 -34.86
N VAL A 97 -26.08 26.12 -36.03
CA VAL A 97 -26.84 25.94 -37.29
C VAL A 97 -26.82 24.49 -37.77
N LEU A 98 -25.68 23.79 -37.66
CA LEU A 98 -25.47 22.50 -38.34
C LEU A 98 -26.39 21.39 -37.82
N GLU A 99 -26.80 21.49 -36.56
CA GLU A 99 -27.74 20.60 -35.86
C GLU A 99 -29.18 20.72 -36.36
N HIS A 100 -29.52 21.81 -37.04
CA HIS A 100 -30.81 22.05 -37.68
C HIS A 100 -30.86 21.59 -39.14
N LEU A 101 -29.72 21.18 -39.72
CA LEU A 101 -29.63 20.76 -41.13
C LEU A 101 -29.77 19.25 -41.29
N ILE A 102 -30.48 18.81 -42.34
CA ILE A 102 -30.57 17.38 -42.68
C ILE A 102 -29.23 16.88 -43.24
N ASP A 103 -28.58 17.67 -44.10
CA ASP A 103 -27.28 17.39 -44.73
C ASP A 103 -26.25 18.52 -44.47
N PRO A 104 -25.68 18.59 -43.25
CA PRO A 104 -24.66 19.59 -42.91
C PRO A 104 -23.39 19.45 -43.76
N VAL A 105 -23.05 18.25 -44.23
CA VAL A 105 -21.85 18.01 -45.07
C VAL A 105 -21.96 18.75 -46.39
N LYS A 106 -23.12 18.68 -47.05
CA LYS A 106 -23.34 19.37 -48.33
C LYS A 106 -23.35 20.89 -48.19
N ALA A 107 -23.94 21.42 -47.12
CA ALA A 107 -23.89 22.85 -46.81
C ALA A 107 -22.44 23.32 -46.60
N LEU A 108 -21.66 22.61 -45.78
CA LEU A 108 -20.25 22.92 -45.52
C LEU A 108 -19.38 22.83 -46.80
N LYS A 109 -19.59 21.83 -47.67
CA LYS A 109 -18.87 21.74 -48.95
C LYS A 109 -19.11 22.95 -49.85
N LYS A 110 -20.36 23.40 -49.95
CA LYS A 110 -20.70 24.59 -50.75
C LYS A 110 -20.12 25.85 -50.12
N ALA A 111 -20.23 26.00 -48.81
CA ALA A 111 -19.62 27.11 -48.09
C ALA A 111 -18.10 27.14 -48.29
N ALA A 112 -17.42 25.99 -48.17
CA ALA A 112 -15.98 25.88 -48.40
C ALA A 112 -15.54 26.37 -49.78
N SER A 113 -16.36 26.15 -50.82
CA SER A 113 -16.06 26.64 -52.17
C SER A 113 -16.18 28.16 -52.34
N LEU A 114 -16.76 28.87 -51.37
CA LEU A 114 -16.84 30.33 -51.33
C LEU A 114 -15.76 30.95 -50.41
N LEU A 115 -14.82 30.16 -49.89
CA LEU A 115 -13.72 30.68 -49.08
C LEU A 115 -12.62 31.30 -49.94
N ASN A 116 -12.00 32.35 -49.42
CA ASN A 116 -10.68 32.79 -49.86
C ASN A 116 -9.62 31.71 -49.60
N GLU A 117 -8.45 31.84 -50.21
CA GLU A 117 -7.32 30.90 -50.06
C GLU A 117 -6.96 30.63 -48.58
N ASN A 118 -7.00 31.68 -47.75
CA ASN A 118 -6.74 31.64 -46.31
C ASN A 118 -8.01 31.78 -45.45
N GLY A 119 -9.18 31.61 -46.05
CA GLY A 119 -10.46 31.76 -45.37
C GLY A 119 -10.77 30.59 -44.45
N THR A 120 -11.58 30.83 -43.42
CA THR A 120 -11.98 29.80 -42.45
C THR A 120 -13.49 29.69 -42.29
N ILE A 121 -13.95 28.50 -41.90
CA ILE A 121 -15.33 28.29 -41.42
C ILE A 121 -15.29 28.16 -39.91
N LEU A 122 -16.05 28.98 -39.22
CA LEU A 122 -16.24 28.94 -37.77
C LEU A 122 -17.57 28.26 -37.49
N ILE A 123 -17.54 27.18 -36.72
CA ILE A 123 -18.74 26.42 -36.38
C ILE A 123 -18.90 26.34 -34.86
N SER A 124 -20.14 26.36 -34.38
CA SER A 124 -20.49 25.85 -33.05
C SER A 124 -21.60 24.81 -33.16
N VAL A 125 -21.47 23.74 -32.38
CA VAL A 125 -22.48 22.67 -32.33
C VAL A 125 -22.66 22.15 -30.89
N PRO A 126 -23.89 21.79 -30.48
CA PRO A 126 -24.16 21.17 -29.19
C PRO A 126 -23.57 19.77 -29.09
N ASN A 127 -23.07 19.43 -27.90
CA ASN A 127 -22.56 18.11 -27.59
C ASN A 127 -23.64 17.23 -26.94
N ILE A 128 -24.20 16.28 -27.70
CA ILE A 128 -25.21 15.34 -27.18
C ILE A 128 -24.67 14.40 -26.11
N ALA A 129 -23.34 14.24 -26.03
CA ALA A 129 -22.69 13.39 -25.04
C ALA A 129 -22.40 14.11 -23.70
N HIS A 130 -22.91 15.34 -23.51
CA HIS A 130 -22.84 16.03 -22.24
C HIS A 130 -23.49 15.24 -21.10
N ASN A 131 -22.93 15.28 -19.90
CA ASN A 131 -23.38 14.44 -18.79
C ASN A 131 -24.84 14.69 -18.38
N SER A 132 -25.34 15.92 -18.50
CA SER A 132 -26.76 16.20 -18.19
C SER A 132 -27.72 15.38 -19.07
N VAL A 133 -27.44 15.24 -20.37
CA VAL A 133 -28.25 14.40 -21.28
C VAL A 133 -28.15 12.93 -20.86
N ILE A 134 -26.95 12.48 -20.49
CA ILE A 134 -26.68 11.07 -20.18
C ILE A 134 -27.30 10.66 -18.85
N ILE A 135 -27.28 11.53 -17.84
CA ILE A 135 -27.97 11.31 -16.56
C ILE A 135 -29.47 11.14 -16.80
N ASP A 136 -30.07 11.98 -17.64
CA ASP A 136 -31.48 11.86 -18.01
C ASP A 136 -31.75 10.55 -18.75
N LEU A 137 -30.92 10.19 -19.74
CA LEU A 137 -31.03 8.94 -20.48
C LEU A 137 -30.93 7.70 -19.58
N LEU A 138 -29.99 7.68 -18.63
CA LEU A 138 -29.87 6.60 -17.63
C LEU A 138 -31.11 6.49 -16.74
N ASN A 139 -31.81 7.59 -16.53
CA ASN A 139 -33.08 7.66 -15.81
C ASN A 139 -34.30 7.50 -16.73
N ASN A 140 -34.11 7.00 -17.95
CA ASN A 140 -35.17 6.79 -18.95
C ASN A 140 -35.95 8.08 -19.29
N LYS A 141 -35.25 9.23 -19.31
CA LYS A 141 -35.78 10.53 -19.72
C LYS A 141 -35.09 10.98 -21.00
N PHE A 142 -35.89 11.40 -21.98
CA PHE A 142 -35.40 12.10 -23.17
C PHE A 142 -36.40 13.22 -23.49
N ARG A 143 -36.09 14.43 -23.01
CA ARG A 143 -37.03 15.55 -22.99
C ARG A 143 -36.52 16.65 -23.90
N TYR A 144 -37.19 16.82 -25.04
CA TYR A 144 -37.00 18.01 -25.86
C TYR A 144 -37.36 19.26 -25.07
N LYS A 145 -36.64 20.35 -25.34
CA LYS A 145 -36.81 21.66 -24.73
C LYS A 145 -36.93 22.74 -25.78
N ASP A 146 -37.34 23.93 -25.34
CA ASP A 146 -37.45 25.09 -26.21
C ASP A 146 -36.12 25.65 -26.70
N ILE A 147 -35.06 25.41 -25.93
CA ILE A 147 -33.66 25.83 -26.16
C ILE A 147 -32.71 24.80 -25.53
N GLY A 148 -31.45 24.79 -25.97
CA GLY A 148 -30.37 24.03 -25.35
C GLY A 148 -29.94 22.79 -26.13
N LEU A 149 -29.31 21.81 -25.46
CA LEU A 149 -28.73 20.61 -26.11
C LEU A 149 -29.78 19.75 -26.82
N LEU A 150 -30.98 19.65 -26.21
CA LEU A 150 -32.14 18.93 -26.76
C LEU A 150 -33.23 19.91 -27.23
N ASP A 151 -32.85 20.99 -27.90
CA ASP A 151 -33.83 21.84 -28.60
C ASP A 151 -34.70 20.97 -29.54
N GLU A 152 -36.01 21.18 -29.51
CA GLU A 152 -37.00 20.45 -30.33
C GLU A 152 -36.76 20.59 -31.85
N THR A 153 -36.02 21.61 -32.26
CA THR A 153 -35.68 21.87 -33.66
C THR A 153 -34.38 21.18 -34.11
N HIS A 154 -33.65 20.51 -33.21
CA HIS A 154 -32.45 19.74 -33.56
C HIS A 154 -32.83 18.43 -34.27
N VAL A 155 -32.36 18.28 -35.50
CA VAL A 155 -32.55 17.07 -36.32
C VAL A 155 -31.25 16.25 -36.46
N LYS A 156 -30.12 16.83 -36.05
CA LYS A 156 -28.80 16.19 -35.98
C LYS A 156 -28.18 16.41 -34.61
N PHE A 157 -27.45 15.40 -34.14
CA PHE A 157 -26.77 15.42 -32.85
C PHE A 157 -25.28 15.10 -33.02
N PHE A 158 -24.44 15.88 -32.35
CA PHE A 158 -22.99 15.76 -32.48
C PHE A 158 -22.33 15.29 -31.18
N THR A 159 -21.40 14.36 -31.33
CA THR A 159 -20.34 14.06 -30.36
C THR A 159 -19.02 14.54 -30.97
N TYR A 160 -17.97 14.61 -30.16
CA TYR A 160 -16.64 15.00 -30.67
C TYR A 160 -16.21 14.17 -31.89
N GLU A 161 -16.31 12.84 -31.80
CA GLU A 161 -15.89 11.91 -32.85
C GLU A 161 -16.73 12.03 -34.13
N ASN A 162 -18.07 12.11 -34.01
CA ASN A 162 -18.91 12.19 -35.20
C ASN A 162 -18.82 13.58 -35.87
N LEU A 163 -18.49 14.64 -35.12
CA LEU A 163 -18.23 15.97 -35.65
C LEU A 163 -16.96 15.97 -36.48
N LEU A 164 -15.86 15.39 -35.98
CA LEU A 164 -14.62 15.24 -36.74
C LEU A 164 -14.85 14.44 -38.03
N ASN A 165 -15.57 13.32 -37.97
CA ASN A 165 -15.92 12.52 -39.14
C ASN A 165 -16.79 13.31 -40.14
N THR A 166 -17.73 14.12 -39.65
CA THR A 166 -18.57 14.99 -40.49
C THR A 166 -17.71 16.02 -41.23
N ILE A 167 -16.77 16.66 -40.52
CA ILE A 167 -15.84 17.64 -41.10
C ILE A 167 -14.93 16.99 -42.13
N GLU A 168 -14.36 15.81 -41.84
CA GLU A 168 -13.47 15.11 -42.77
C GLU A 168 -14.14 14.85 -44.13
N GLN A 169 -15.42 14.48 -44.13
CA GLN A 169 -16.21 14.24 -45.35
C GLN A 169 -16.39 15.50 -46.22
N THR A 170 -16.25 16.70 -45.67
CA THR A 170 -16.33 17.96 -46.41
C THR A 170 -15.08 18.25 -47.22
N GLY A 171 -13.95 17.63 -46.89
CA GLY A 171 -12.64 17.98 -47.44
C GLY A 171 -11.97 19.17 -46.76
N LEU A 172 -12.58 19.75 -45.72
CA LEU A 172 -11.94 20.70 -44.81
C LEU A 172 -11.03 19.97 -43.81
N ARG A 173 -10.25 20.74 -43.05
CA ARG A 173 -9.48 20.28 -41.89
C ARG A 173 -9.75 21.17 -40.69
N VAL A 174 -9.59 20.62 -39.49
CA VAL A 174 -9.68 21.38 -38.24
C VAL A 174 -8.37 22.10 -37.96
N LEU A 175 -8.43 23.43 -37.84
CA LEU A 175 -7.29 24.28 -37.49
C LEU A 175 -7.20 24.49 -35.98
N HIS A 176 -8.33 24.75 -35.33
CA HIS A 176 -8.41 25.06 -33.91
C HIS A 176 -9.67 24.46 -33.29
N GLU A 177 -9.52 23.89 -32.10
CA GLU A 177 -10.63 23.29 -31.33
C GLU A 177 -10.80 24.02 -30.01
N GLN A 178 -12.03 24.48 -29.74
CA GLN A 178 -12.44 25.05 -28.46
C GLN A 178 -13.77 24.45 -28.03
N ALA A 179 -14.12 24.71 -26.78
CA ALA A 179 -15.38 24.28 -26.20
C ALA A 179 -15.93 25.35 -25.26
N VAL A 180 -17.25 25.42 -25.19
CA VAL A 180 -17.98 26.06 -24.11
C VAL A 180 -18.27 24.99 -23.07
N TYR A 181 -18.05 25.30 -21.79
CA TYR A 181 -18.27 24.37 -20.70
C TYR A 181 -19.46 24.82 -19.86
N LYS A 182 -20.20 23.84 -19.37
CA LYS A 182 -21.32 24.07 -18.46
C LYS A 182 -21.39 22.89 -17.51
N LYS A 183 -21.51 23.14 -16.21
CA LYS A 183 -21.69 22.03 -15.26
C LYS A 183 -23.08 21.42 -15.43
N VAL A 184 -23.23 20.18 -14.99
CA VAL A 184 -24.53 19.47 -15.04
C VAL A 184 -25.64 20.30 -14.38
N GLU A 185 -25.35 20.89 -13.22
CA GLU A 185 -26.32 21.65 -12.42
C GLU A 185 -26.65 23.03 -13.00
N GLU A 186 -25.82 23.53 -13.94
CA GLU A 186 -26.03 24.81 -14.61
C GLU A 186 -26.86 24.63 -15.89
N THR A 187 -27.01 23.40 -16.39
CA THR A 187 -27.76 23.12 -17.62
C THR A 187 -29.27 23.29 -17.46
N GLU A 188 -29.96 23.35 -18.59
CA GLU A 188 -31.40 23.42 -18.65
C GLU A 188 -32.11 22.17 -18.10
N PHE A 189 -31.42 21.05 -17.86
CA PHE A 189 -32.03 19.74 -17.54
C PHE A 189 -32.53 19.59 -16.10
N ASP A 190 -32.16 20.49 -15.18
CA ASP A 190 -32.50 20.42 -13.74
C ASP A 190 -32.22 19.02 -13.16
N ASN A 191 -31.03 18.51 -13.46
CA ASN A 191 -30.56 17.22 -13.00
C ASN A 191 -29.18 17.33 -12.34
N PHE A 192 -28.81 16.29 -11.61
CA PHE A 192 -27.67 16.27 -10.70
C PHE A 192 -27.04 14.88 -10.72
N TYR A 193 -25.75 14.80 -10.35
CA TYR A 193 -25.04 13.51 -10.29
C TYR A 193 -25.58 12.55 -9.22
N ASP A 194 -26.32 13.03 -8.21
CA ASP A 194 -26.95 12.19 -7.17
C ASP A 194 -28.23 11.47 -7.65
N GLN A 195 -28.72 11.81 -8.84
CA GLN A 195 -29.85 11.14 -9.49
C GLN A 195 -29.43 9.82 -10.17
N VAL A 196 -28.16 9.44 -10.09
CA VAL A 196 -27.65 8.13 -10.51
C VAL A 196 -26.86 7.50 -9.36
N PRO A 197 -26.66 6.17 -9.33
CA PRO A 197 -25.87 5.55 -8.27
C PRO A 197 -24.47 6.18 -8.17
N THR A 198 -23.98 6.38 -6.94
CA THR A 198 -22.71 7.09 -6.66
C THR A 198 -21.54 6.63 -7.55
N PRO A 199 -21.27 5.32 -7.76
CA PRO A 199 -20.19 4.88 -8.65
C PRO A 199 -20.38 5.33 -10.11
N VAL A 200 -21.63 5.42 -10.57
CA VAL A 200 -21.97 5.91 -11.91
C VAL A 200 -21.75 7.42 -11.99
N GLY A 201 -22.17 8.17 -10.97
CA GLY A 201 -21.90 9.61 -10.88
C GLY A 201 -20.41 9.92 -10.97
N LYS A 202 -19.58 9.19 -10.22
CA LYS A 202 -18.11 9.29 -10.29
C LYS A 202 -17.56 8.99 -11.67
N PHE A 203 -18.05 7.91 -12.30
CA PHE A 203 -17.64 7.56 -13.65
C PHE A 203 -17.96 8.68 -14.63
N LEU A 204 -19.19 9.22 -14.58
CA LEU A 204 -19.63 10.30 -15.45
C LEU A 204 -18.75 11.55 -15.30
N LYS A 205 -18.46 11.98 -14.06
CA LYS A 205 -17.57 13.15 -13.81
C LYS A 205 -16.16 12.98 -14.41
N ASN A 206 -15.69 11.74 -14.52
CA ASN A 206 -14.38 11.40 -15.08
C ASN A 206 -14.42 11.07 -16.58
N ARG A 207 -15.55 11.25 -17.27
CA ARG A 207 -15.60 11.02 -18.71
C ARG A 207 -14.94 12.13 -19.51
N PRO A 208 -14.32 11.79 -20.65
CA PRO A 208 -13.92 12.75 -21.65
C PRO A 208 -15.08 13.65 -22.06
N TYR A 209 -14.85 14.96 -22.12
CA TYR A 209 -15.83 15.97 -22.58
C TYR A 209 -17.14 16.01 -21.76
N SER A 210 -17.11 15.51 -20.53
CA SER A 210 -18.25 15.41 -19.60
C SER A 210 -19.04 16.70 -19.44
N GLU A 211 -18.33 17.83 -19.35
CA GLU A 211 -18.88 19.17 -19.17
C GLU A 211 -18.71 20.07 -20.41
N VAL A 212 -18.31 19.49 -21.56
CA VAL A 212 -18.30 20.24 -22.82
C VAL A 212 -19.74 20.35 -23.29
N TYR A 213 -20.29 21.56 -23.18
CA TYR A 213 -21.65 21.89 -23.57
C TYR A 213 -21.75 22.05 -25.09
N GLN A 214 -20.82 22.81 -25.69
CA GLN A 214 -20.75 23.02 -27.14
C GLN A 214 -19.31 22.95 -27.61
N PHE A 215 -19.10 22.38 -28.79
CA PHE A 215 -17.83 22.44 -29.51
C PHE A 215 -17.80 23.69 -30.39
N VAL A 216 -16.67 24.39 -30.43
CA VAL A 216 -16.44 25.58 -31.28
C VAL A 216 -15.17 25.38 -32.08
N PHE A 217 -15.30 25.06 -33.37
CA PHE A 217 -14.17 24.69 -34.22
C PHE A 217 -13.92 25.72 -35.32
N GLU A 218 -12.65 25.91 -35.64
CA GLU A 218 -12.18 26.67 -36.80
C GLU A 218 -11.69 25.70 -37.86
N LEU A 219 -12.29 25.76 -39.05
CA LEU A 219 -12.03 24.87 -40.17
C LEU A 219 -11.36 25.65 -41.30
N GLY A 220 -10.43 25.03 -41.99
CA GLY A 220 -9.77 25.62 -43.16
C GLY A 220 -9.63 24.63 -44.31
N ASN A 221 -9.22 25.15 -45.47
CA ASN A 221 -8.87 24.34 -46.62
C ASN A 221 -7.67 23.43 -46.33
N LYS A 222 -7.63 22.24 -46.94
CA LYS A 222 -6.49 21.30 -46.80
C LYS A 222 -5.14 21.85 -47.27
N THR A 223 -5.16 22.88 -48.13
CA THR A 223 -3.98 23.56 -48.66
C THR A 223 -3.34 24.55 -47.69
N HIS A 224 -3.98 24.90 -46.58
CA HIS A 224 -3.30 25.65 -45.51
C HIS A 224 -2.02 24.89 -45.13
N GLU A 225 -0.89 25.59 -44.96
CA GLU A 225 0.37 24.97 -44.52
C GLU A 225 0.13 24.07 -43.30
N ALA A 226 0.88 22.99 -43.16
CA ALA A 226 0.72 21.95 -42.13
C ALA A 226 1.00 22.48 -40.71
N VAL A 227 0.14 23.36 -40.22
CA VAL A 227 0.06 23.81 -38.84
C VAL A 227 -0.63 22.69 -38.07
N GLN A 228 0.01 22.20 -37.01
CA GLN A 228 -0.60 21.25 -36.08
C GLN A 228 -1.94 21.82 -35.58
N THR A 229 -2.96 20.97 -35.53
CA THR A 229 -4.25 21.33 -34.95
C THR A 229 -4.05 21.76 -33.49
N LEU A 230 -4.48 22.98 -33.17
CA LEU A 230 -4.41 23.50 -31.80
C LEU A 230 -5.66 23.03 -31.04
N LYS A 231 -5.52 21.93 -30.29
CA LYS A 231 -6.58 21.41 -29.42
C LYS A 231 -6.55 22.14 -28.08
N ASN A 232 -7.54 23.03 -27.85
CA ASN A 232 -7.75 23.72 -26.58
C ASN A 232 -9.06 23.29 -25.91
N ILE A 233 -9.26 21.97 -25.84
CA ILE A 233 -10.38 21.35 -25.14
C ILE A 233 -9.79 20.54 -23.99
N LYS A 234 -10.29 20.80 -22.78
CA LYS A 234 -9.97 20.01 -21.59
C LYS A 234 -10.66 18.67 -21.74
N ASP A 235 -9.86 17.60 -21.77
CA ASP A 235 -10.42 16.27 -21.87
C ASP A 235 -11.21 15.89 -20.60
N HIS A 236 -10.84 16.39 -19.40
CA HIS A 236 -11.50 16.02 -18.13
C HIS A 236 -11.70 17.24 -17.21
N PHE A 237 -12.80 17.26 -16.44
CA PHE A 237 -13.11 18.36 -15.50
C PHE A 237 -12.88 18.01 -14.02
N ASN A 238 -13.05 16.73 -13.63
CA ASN A 238 -12.65 16.25 -12.30
C ASN A 238 -11.15 15.94 -12.27
N CYS A 239 -10.35 16.99 -12.11
CA CYS A 239 -8.96 16.85 -11.75
C CYS A 239 -8.88 16.57 -10.24
N TYR A 240 -8.52 15.34 -9.87
CA TYR A 240 -8.01 15.11 -8.51
C TYR A 240 -6.72 15.90 -8.38
N ILE A 241 -6.64 16.77 -7.38
CA ILE A 241 -5.43 17.55 -7.12
C ILE A 241 -4.75 17.06 -5.86
N SER A 242 -3.43 17.05 -5.90
CA SER A 242 -2.59 16.88 -4.73
C SER A 242 -1.79 18.15 -4.50
N GLN A 243 -1.70 18.58 -3.24
CA GLN A 243 -1.06 19.84 -2.88
C GLN A 243 0.02 19.61 -1.82
N LEU A 244 1.09 20.39 -1.92
CA LEU A 244 2.12 20.46 -0.89
C LEU A 244 2.26 21.92 -0.44
N TYR A 245 1.86 22.20 0.79
CA TYR A 245 2.02 23.47 1.45
C TYR A 245 3.34 23.51 2.24
N VAL A 246 3.98 24.67 2.24
CA VAL A 246 5.26 24.91 2.91
C VAL A 246 5.08 26.04 3.92
N ASP A 247 5.36 25.78 5.19
CA ASP A 247 5.40 26.82 6.23
C ASP A 247 6.82 27.36 6.39
N VAL A 248 7.00 28.66 6.16
CA VAL A 248 8.26 29.40 6.36
C VAL A 248 8.26 30.26 7.63
N GLY A 249 7.35 29.99 8.56
CA GLY A 249 7.16 30.71 9.82
C GLY A 249 5.94 31.62 9.87
N GLN A 250 5.01 31.51 8.93
CA GLN A 250 3.74 32.26 8.88
C GLN A 250 2.51 31.34 8.90
N GLY A 251 2.70 30.03 9.03
CA GLY A 251 1.67 29.01 8.85
C GLY A 251 1.49 28.62 7.38
N PHE A 252 0.53 27.74 7.12
CA PHE A 252 0.20 27.30 5.76
C PHE A 252 -0.71 28.32 5.07
N THR A 253 -0.29 28.79 3.89
CA THR A 253 -1.05 29.76 3.09
C THR A 253 -1.18 29.27 1.64
N GLU A 254 -2.26 29.67 0.96
CA GLU A 254 -2.49 29.33 -0.46
C GLU A 254 -1.37 29.83 -1.38
N GLY A 255 -0.72 30.94 -1.03
CA GLY A 255 0.42 31.49 -1.78
C GLY A 255 1.72 30.68 -1.62
N GLN A 256 1.75 29.69 -0.71
CA GLN A 256 2.92 28.87 -0.40
C GLN A 256 2.61 27.39 -0.58
N CYS A 257 1.99 27.05 -1.71
CA CYS A 257 1.68 25.67 -2.08
C CYS A 257 2.13 25.33 -3.50
N ALA A 258 2.51 24.08 -3.70
CA ALA A 258 2.70 23.47 -5.01
C ALA A 258 1.53 22.53 -5.30
N ILE A 259 0.87 22.70 -6.44
CA ILE A 259 -0.32 21.94 -6.84
C ILE A 259 0.05 21.00 -7.98
N LYS A 260 -0.46 19.76 -7.93
CA LYS A 260 -0.33 18.77 -9.01
C LYS A 260 -1.67 18.13 -9.32
N GLU A 261 -1.98 18.05 -10.61
CA GLU A 261 -3.06 17.20 -11.11
C GLU A 261 -2.65 15.72 -11.03
N ILE A 262 -3.51 14.88 -10.48
CA ILE A 262 -3.23 13.46 -10.26
C ILE A 262 -4.34 12.58 -10.83
N ARG A 263 -3.97 11.33 -11.14
CA ARG A 263 -4.91 10.27 -11.52
C ARG A 263 -4.99 9.24 -10.40
N PRO A 264 -6.08 8.47 -10.27
CA PRO A 264 -6.22 7.45 -9.22
C PRO A 264 -5.10 6.40 -9.21
N ASN A 265 -4.43 6.15 -10.34
CA ASN A 265 -3.32 5.18 -10.44
C ASN A 265 -1.93 5.78 -10.18
N ILE A 266 -1.84 7.03 -9.69
CA ILE A 266 -0.58 7.67 -9.35
C ILE A 266 0.21 6.85 -8.32
N LYS A 267 1.53 6.77 -8.50
CA LYS A 267 2.43 6.02 -7.62
C LYS A 267 3.49 6.90 -6.94
N GLU A 268 3.81 8.03 -7.55
CA GLU A 268 4.87 8.91 -7.09
C GLU A 268 4.52 10.36 -7.41
N LEU A 269 4.71 11.23 -6.43
CA LEU A 269 4.56 12.67 -6.52
C LEU A 269 5.88 13.32 -6.15
N VAL A 270 6.30 14.29 -6.96
CA VAL A 270 7.54 15.05 -6.75
C VAL A 270 7.24 16.53 -6.74
N PHE A 271 7.49 17.21 -5.63
CA PHE A 271 7.27 18.66 -5.51
C PHE A 271 8.62 19.36 -5.40
N SER A 272 8.83 20.41 -6.20
CA SER A 272 9.99 21.29 -6.06
C SER A 272 9.68 22.36 -5.01
N VAL A 273 10.63 22.59 -4.10
CA VAL A 273 10.50 23.56 -3.00
C VAL A 273 11.71 24.48 -2.87
N ASP A 274 12.59 24.47 -3.86
CA ASP A 274 13.81 25.28 -3.98
C ASP A 274 13.54 26.80 -4.01
N SER A 275 12.32 27.21 -4.34
CA SER A 275 11.89 28.60 -4.28
C SER A 275 11.55 29.12 -2.88
N PHE A 276 11.46 28.24 -1.87
CA PHE A 276 11.07 28.60 -0.50
C PHE A 276 12.29 28.65 0.43
N ASN A 277 12.45 29.75 1.16
CA ASN A 277 13.52 29.94 2.14
C ASN A 277 12.99 29.84 3.57
N GLY A 278 13.78 29.29 4.49
CA GLY A 278 13.41 29.24 5.91
C GLY A 278 12.27 28.27 6.23
N ILE A 279 12.21 27.15 5.51
CA ILE A 279 11.17 26.12 5.67
C ILE A 279 11.21 25.55 7.08
N LYS A 280 10.04 25.45 7.72
CA LYS A 280 9.87 24.86 9.06
C LYS A 280 9.08 23.56 9.03
N GLN A 281 8.01 23.51 8.23
CA GLN A 281 7.10 22.38 8.20
C GLN A 281 6.44 22.25 6.82
N PHE A 282 5.99 21.05 6.50
CA PHE A 282 5.20 20.73 5.33
C PHE A 282 3.81 20.24 5.72
N ARG A 283 2.82 20.58 4.91
CA ARG A 283 1.51 19.91 4.88
C ARG A 283 1.28 19.38 3.47
N PHE A 284 1.18 18.07 3.35
CA PHE A 284 0.82 17.38 2.13
C PHE A 284 -0.65 17.02 2.19
N ASP A 285 -1.38 17.43 1.15
CA ASP A 285 -2.78 17.11 0.95
C ASP A 285 -2.82 16.10 -0.23
N PRO A 286 -2.95 14.79 0.07
CA PRO A 286 -2.83 13.74 -0.93
C PRO A 286 -3.82 13.86 -2.10
N ILE A 287 -5.05 14.30 -1.79
CA ILE A 287 -6.14 14.42 -2.73
C ILE A 287 -7.23 15.34 -2.16
N ASN A 288 -8.02 16.00 -3.01
CA ASN A 288 -9.12 16.90 -2.63
C ASN A 288 -10.47 16.18 -2.41
N THR A 289 -10.45 14.97 -1.87
CA THR A 289 -11.67 14.20 -1.55
C THR A 289 -11.39 13.15 -0.47
N ASN A 290 -12.44 12.50 0.05
CA ASN A 290 -12.24 11.40 0.99
C ASN A 290 -11.58 10.21 0.29
N ALA A 291 -10.69 9.52 0.99
CA ALA A 291 -9.86 8.50 0.35
C ALA A 291 -9.29 7.49 1.34
N ILE A 292 -9.05 6.28 0.84
CA ILE A 292 -8.18 5.30 1.50
C ILE A 292 -6.86 5.31 0.76
N ILE A 293 -5.80 5.73 1.45
CA ILE A 293 -4.49 5.95 0.84
C ILE A 293 -3.45 5.15 1.61
N ARG A 294 -2.63 4.41 0.88
CA ARG A 294 -1.38 3.87 1.42
C ARG A 294 -0.26 4.87 1.20
N ILE A 295 0.41 5.31 2.26
CA ILE A 295 1.61 6.14 2.17
C ILE A 295 2.83 5.24 2.28
N ASN A 296 3.43 4.93 1.13
CA ASN A 296 4.57 4.01 1.03
C ASN A 296 5.88 4.67 1.47
N LYS A 297 6.06 5.96 1.13
CA LYS A 297 7.29 6.70 1.42
C LYS A 297 7.07 8.21 1.36
N ILE A 298 7.66 8.94 2.31
CA ILE A 298 7.90 10.38 2.20
C ILE A 298 9.41 10.60 2.27
N ALA A 299 9.98 11.27 1.29
CA ALA A 299 11.41 11.57 1.22
C ALA A 299 11.64 13.03 0.88
N VAL A 300 12.67 13.59 1.50
CA VAL A 300 13.14 14.95 1.30
C VAL A 300 14.50 14.87 0.62
N MET A 301 14.72 15.69 -0.40
CA MET A 301 16.00 15.84 -1.08
C MET A 301 16.56 17.24 -0.81
N ASP A 302 17.81 17.33 -0.36
CA ASP A 302 18.50 18.61 -0.19
C ASP A 302 19.06 19.15 -1.53
N ILE A 303 19.66 20.33 -1.52
CA ILE A 303 20.32 20.93 -2.69
C ILE A 303 21.57 20.16 -3.15
N ASN A 304 22.13 19.27 -2.32
CA ASN A 304 23.28 18.42 -2.62
C ASN A 304 22.87 17.01 -3.08
N GLU A 305 21.60 16.83 -3.45
CA GLU A 305 21.00 15.56 -3.88
C GLU A 305 21.06 14.43 -2.83
N ARG A 306 21.15 14.77 -1.54
CA ARG A 306 21.05 13.78 -0.45
C ARG A 306 19.59 13.55 -0.09
N PHE A 307 19.24 12.28 0.13
CA PHE A 307 17.89 11.86 0.47
C PHE A 307 17.74 11.59 1.97
N TYR A 308 16.67 12.13 2.55
CA TYR A 308 16.26 11.90 3.92
C TYR A 308 14.85 11.32 3.92
N GLU A 309 14.68 10.14 4.51
CA GLU A 309 13.37 9.53 4.66
C GLU A 309 12.68 10.09 5.90
N VAL A 310 11.42 10.49 5.75
CA VAL A 310 10.60 11.01 6.83
C VAL A 310 9.92 9.83 7.52
N SER A 311 10.33 9.54 8.76
CA SER A 311 9.74 8.47 9.56
C SER A 311 8.53 8.93 10.38
N ASP A 312 8.50 10.21 10.77
CA ASP A 312 7.49 10.76 11.67
C ASP A 312 6.64 11.81 10.97
N PHE A 313 5.33 11.56 10.90
CA PHE A 313 4.34 12.47 10.37
C PHE A 313 2.99 12.29 11.08
N VAL A 314 2.17 13.33 11.05
CA VAL A 314 0.82 13.34 11.66
C VAL A 314 -0.20 13.48 10.55
N THR A 315 -1.35 12.84 10.69
CA THR A 315 -2.44 12.96 9.71
C THR A 315 -3.76 13.28 10.39
N ASN A 316 -4.71 13.80 9.62
CA ASN A 316 -6.12 13.89 10.03
C ASN A 316 -6.95 12.67 9.63
N ALA A 317 -6.31 11.54 9.30
CA ALA A 317 -7.01 10.31 8.96
C ALA A 317 -7.91 9.87 10.13
N ALA A 318 -9.16 9.51 9.82
CA ALA A 318 -10.10 9.00 10.79
C ALA A 318 -9.66 7.64 11.35
N TYR A 319 -8.90 6.88 10.55
CA TYR A 319 -8.34 5.60 10.95
C TYR A 319 -7.00 5.33 10.27
N GLN A 320 -6.09 4.64 10.97
CA GLN A 320 -4.79 4.23 10.48
C GLN A 320 -4.53 2.76 10.81
N LEU A 321 -4.10 2.00 9.80
CA LEU A 321 -3.57 0.64 9.93
C LEU A 321 -2.23 0.56 9.22
N ARG A 322 -1.13 0.58 9.99
CA ARG A 322 0.25 0.62 9.48
C ARG A 322 0.46 1.81 8.53
N ASP A 323 0.65 1.54 7.25
CA ASP A 323 0.86 2.46 6.15
C ASP A 323 -0.42 2.86 5.42
N ILE A 324 -1.58 2.32 5.80
CA ILE A 324 -2.89 2.63 5.23
C ILE A 324 -3.64 3.63 6.10
N PHE A 325 -4.10 4.71 5.48
CA PHE A 325 -4.79 5.83 6.09
C PHE A 325 -6.19 6.00 5.48
N VAL A 326 -7.19 6.10 6.34
CA VAL A 326 -8.60 6.28 5.95
C VAL A 326 -9.00 7.72 6.28
N PHE A 327 -9.08 8.56 5.26
CA PHE A 327 -9.52 9.95 5.38
C PHE A 327 -11.02 10.00 5.10
N ALA A 328 -11.82 10.36 6.11
CA ALA A 328 -13.28 10.40 6.02
C ALA A 328 -13.84 11.77 5.57
N THR A 329 -12.98 12.79 5.55
CA THR A 329 -13.28 14.15 5.09
C THR A 329 -12.78 14.36 3.68
N GLU A 330 -13.29 15.38 3.01
CA GLU A 330 -12.82 15.80 1.67
C GLU A 330 -11.51 16.60 1.69
N ASP A 331 -10.85 16.67 2.86
CA ASP A 331 -9.60 17.40 3.09
C ASP A 331 -8.57 16.51 3.81
N PRO A 332 -8.07 15.42 3.19
CA PRO A 332 -6.93 14.65 3.69
C PRO A 332 -5.69 15.52 3.90
N GLN A 333 -5.10 15.48 5.10
CA GLN A 333 -3.92 16.29 5.45
C GLN A 333 -2.87 15.43 6.16
N VAL A 334 -1.61 15.60 5.74
CA VAL A 334 -0.42 14.93 6.25
C VAL A 334 0.65 15.96 6.58
N TYR A 335 1.00 16.08 7.85
CA TYR A 335 1.96 17.06 8.37
C TYR A 335 3.28 16.39 8.69
N PHE A 336 4.38 16.96 8.22
CA PHE A 336 5.73 16.47 8.53
C PHE A 336 6.77 17.57 8.51
N THR A 337 7.91 17.29 9.14
CA THR A 337 9.07 18.17 9.16
C THR A 337 10.25 17.50 8.46
N ALA A 338 11.12 18.29 7.88
CA ALA A 338 12.39 17.83 7.33
C ALA A 338 13.56 18.23 8.24
N PRO A 339 14.75 17.61 8.09
CA PRO A 339 15.96 18.07 8.77
C PRO A 339 16.28 19.52 8.39
N LEU A 340 16.16 20.43 9.35
CA LEU A 340 16.24 21.90 9.15
C LEU A 340 17.67 22.44 8.95
N GLU A 341 18.70 21.58 9.00
CA GLU A 341 20.10 21.99 8.86
C GLU A 341 20.53 22.19 7.39
N ASN A 342 19.72 21.75 6.42
CA ASN A 342 20.05 21.80 5.00
C ASN A 342 18.96 22.50 4.19
N ASP A 343 19.36 23.24 3.15
CA ASP A 343 18.44 23.80 2.16
C ASP A 343 17.79 22.65 1.36
N ILE A 344 16.45 22.64 1.32
CA ILE A 344 15.65 21.57 0.74
C ILE A 344 15.31 21.92 -0.72
N SER A 345 15.50 20.97 -1.63
CA SER A 345 15.21 21.16 -3.06
C SER A 345 13.90 20.49 -3.49
N LYS A 346 13.63 19.25 -3.06
CA LYS A 346 12.44 18.48 -3.49
C LYS A 346 11.85 17.62 -2.38
N ILE A 347 10.54 17.40 -2.47
CA ILE A 347 9.81 16.39 -1.71
C ILE A 347 9.34 15.30 -2.69
N ILE A 348 9.57 14.03 -2.34
CA ILE A 348 9.16 12.86 -3.10
C ILE A 348 8.25 12.01 -2.22
N ILE A 349 7.03 11.76 -2.69
CA ILE A 349 6.01 11.02 -1.95
C ILE A 349 5.53 9.86 -2.81
N LYS A 350 5.65 8.64 -2.28
CA LYS A 350 5.10 7.43 -2.91
C LYS A 350 3.82 7.03 -2.21
N ILE A 351 2.75 6.93 -2.98
CA ILE A 351 1.42 6.55 -2.47
C ILE A 351 0.76 5.50 -3.35
N ASP A 352 -0.18 4.75 -2.78
CA ASP A 352 -1.21 4.05 -3.52
C ASP A 352 -2.57 4.57 -3.09
N ILE A 353 -3.37 5.06 -4.03
CA ILE A 353 -4.77 5.35 -3.78
C ILE A 353 -5.53 4.01 -3.90
N LEU A 354 -6.11 3.57 -2.79
CA LEU A 354 -6.83 2.30 -2.72
C LEU A 354 -8.32 2.48 -3.01
N GLU A 355 -8.92 3.58 -2.53
CA GLU A 355 -10.33 3.91 -2.73
C GLU A 355 -10.52 5.45 -2.68
N LEU A 356 -11.48 5.98 -3.44
CA LEU A 356 -11.81 7.41 -3.52
C LEU A 356 -13.31 7.66 -3.37
N GLU A 357 -13.67 8.78 -2.78
CA GLU A 357 -15.06 9.27 -2.68
C GLU A 357 -16.01 8.22 -2.08
N TYR A 358 -15.52 7.34 -1.20
CA TYR A 358 -16.34 6.26 -0.65
C TYR A 358 -17.47 6.84 0.20
N GLU A 359 -18.64 6.20 0.15
CA GLU A 359 -19.72 6.57 1.04
C GLU A 359 -19.28 6.27 2.47
N ASN A 360 -19.49 7.23 3.38
CA ASN A 360 -19.22 7.11 4.81
C ASN A 360 -20.12 6.03 5.42
N ASN A 361 -19.77 4.78 5.14
CA ASN A 361 -20.47 3.63 5.65
C ASN A 361 -19.89 3.38 7.03
N ILE A 362 -20.64 3.79 8.06
CA ILE A 362 -20.35 3.53 9.48
C ILE A 362 -19.87 2.08 9.68
N PHE A 363 -20.40 1.15 8.88
CA PHE A 363 -19.98 -0.25 8.80
C PHE A 363 -18.47 -0.47 8.68
N TRP A 364 -17.77 0.23 7.77
CA TRP A 364 -16.33 0.06 7.56
C TRP A 364 -15.52 0.55 8.76
N LEU A 365 -15.93 1.66 9.38
CA LEU A 365 -15.29 2.18 10.59
C LEU A 365 -15.50 1.24 11.78
N THR A 366 -16.69 0.64 11.93
CA THR A 366 -16.91 -0.42 12.93
C THR A 366 -16.05 -1.65 12.66
N LEU A 367 -15.99 -2.12 11.42
CA LEU A 367 -15.19 -3.30 11.06
C LEU A 367 -13.69 -3.07 11.32
N LEU A 368 -13.18 -1.89 10.98
CA LEU A 368 -11.79 -1.53 11.24
C LEU A 368 -11.50 -1.44 12.75
N ASN A 369 -12.42 -0.90 13.55
CA ASN A 369 -12.30 -0.90 15.00
C ASN A 369 -12.34 -2.31 15.60
N ASP A 370 -13.17 -3.20 15.08
CA ASP A 370 -13.23 -4.60 15.51
C ASP A 370 -11.89 -5.30 15.22
N ILE A 371 -11.34 -5.11 14.02
CA ILE A 371 -10.02 -5.64 13.63
C ILE A 371 -8.93 -5.10 14.57
N LYS A 372 -8.92 -3.80 14.87
CA LYS A 372 -7.95 -3.20 15.79
C LYS A 372 -8.04 -3.79 17.19
N THR A 373 -9.26 -4.00 17.65
CA THR A 373 -9.54 -4.58 18.97
C THR A 373 -9.03 -6.02 19.03
N GLU A 374 -9.20 -6.79 17.96
CA GLU A 374 -8.69 -8.16 17.85
C GLU A 374 -7.15 -8.19 17.78
N GLU A 375 -6.52 -7.28 17.04
CA GLU A 375 -5.05 -7.14 16.99
C GLU A 375 -4.47 -6.79 18.37
N LEU A 376 -5.13 -5.90 19.12
CA LEU A 376 -4.76 -5.58 20.51
C LEU A 376 -4.87 -6.78 21.45
N LYS A 377 -5.92 -7.60 21.30
CA LYS A 377 -6.06 -8.86 22.07
C LYS A 377 -4.93 -9.82 21.75
N LEU A 378 -4.65 -10.07 20.47
CA LEU A 378 -3.56 -10.94 20.04
C LEU A 378 -2.19 -10.45 20.51
N ALA A 379 -1.95 -9.13 20.46
CA ALA A 379 -0.73 -8.54 20.98
C ALA A 379 -0.57 -8.76 22.49
N SER A 380 -1.65 -8.63 23.26
CA SER A 380 -1.64 -8.89 24.70
C SER A 380 -1.36 -10.36 25.04
N GLU A 381 -1.95 -11.30 24.29
CA GLU A 381 -1.70 -12.73 24.43
C GLU A 381 -0.25 -13.09 24.08
N ALA A 382 0.31 -12.46 23.04
CA ALA A 382 1.71 -12.66 22.65
C ALA A 382 2.68 -12.20 23.74
N VAL A 383 2.39 -11.08 24.43
CA VAL A 383 3.18 -10.61 25.58
C VAL A 383 3.12 -11.63 26.73
N PHE A 384 1.94 -12.17 27.03
CA PHE A 384 1.78 -13.19 28.08
C PHE A 384 2.52 -14.48 27.74
N LEU A 385 2.38 -14.99 26.52
CA LEU A 385 3.11 -16.18 26.04
C LEU A 385 4.62 -15.97 26.10
N LYS A 386 5.11 -14.77 25.76
CA LYS A 386 6.53 -14.43 25.85
C LYS A 386 7.03 -14.48 27.29
N SER A 387 6.24 -14.01 28.26
CA SER A 387 6.55 -14.14 29.69
C SER A 387 6.66 -15.60 30.11
N ASN A 388 5.68 -16.43 29.75
CA ASN A 388 5.69 -17.86 30.08
C ASN A 388 6.91 -18.58 29.49
N VAL A 389 7.31 -18.24 28.27
CA VAL A 389 8.52 -18.79 27.65
C VAL A 389 9.78 -18.41 28.43
N GLU A 390 9.88 -17.19 28.94
CA GLU A 390 11.01 -16.78 29.78
C GLU A 390 11.03 -17.51 31.13
N ASP A 391 9.88 -17.75 31.75
CA ASP A 391 9.80 -18.51 33.00
C ASP A 391 10.17 -19.99 32.78
N LEU A 392 9.68 -20.63 31.72
CA LEU A 392 10.08 -21.99 31.34
C LEU A 392 11.58 -22.10 31.03
N LYS A 393 12.17 -21.06 30.43
CA LYS A 393 13.64 -21.01 30.23
C LYS A 393 14.37 -20.98 31.57
N ARG A 394 13.90 -20.20 32.54
CA ARG A 394 14.51 -20.16 33.89
C ARG A 394 14.41 -21.52 34.59
N GLU A 395 13.25 -22.16 34.52
CA GLU A 395 13.05 -23.51 35.10
C GLU A 395 13.97 -24.54 34.43
N LYS A 396 14.08 -24.52 33.10
CA LYS A 396 15.01 -25.38 32.36
C LYS A 396 16.46 -25.19 32.82
N ILE A 397 16.89 -23.94 33.01
CA ILE A 397 18.25 -23.64 33.49
C ILE A 397 18.46 -24.26 34.89
N ALA A 398 17.50 -24.06 35.81
CA ALA A 398 17.58 -24.60 37.16
C ALA A 398 17.68 -26.14 37.17
N LEU A 399 16.82 -26.83 36.40
CA LEU A 399 16.86 -28.29 36.26
C LEU A 399 18.17 -28.78 35.64
N THR A 400 18.73 -28.02 34.68
CA THR A 400 20.01 -28.37 34.06
C THR A 400 21.16 -28.25 35.07
N THR A 401 21.13 -27.25 35.96
CA THR A 401 22.11 -27.11 37.04
C THR A 401 21.98 -28.24 38.07
N ASP A 402 20.77 -28.60 38.49
CA ASP A 402 20.56 -29.71 39.42
C ASP A 402 21.06 -31.05 38.83
N LEU A 403 20.81 -31.30 37.55
CA LEU A 403 21.37 -32.46 36.84
C LEU A 403 22.90 -32.48 36.87
N GLN A 404 23.56 -31.33 36.63
CA GLN A 404 25.03 -31.24 36.69
C GLN A 404 25.57 -31.52 38.10
N ASP A 405 24.89 -31.07 39.14
CA ASP A 405 25.28 -31.35 40.52
C ASP A 405 25.09 -32.82 40.88
N LYS A 406 24.01 -33.45 40.37
CA LYS A 406 23.80 -34.90 40.50
C LYS A 406 24.86 -35.72 39.76
N ASP A 407 25.27 -35.31 38.57
CA ASP A 407 26.36 -35.96 37.84
C ASP A 407 27.67 -35.90 38.64
N ARG A 408 28.00 -34.77 39.27
CA ARG A 408 29.17 -34.65 40.17
C ARG A 408 29.06 -35.55 41.40
N GLU A 409 27.87 -35.66 41.98
CA GLU A 409 27.62 -36.57 43.11
C GLU A 409 27.87 -38.03 42.71
N ILE A 410 27.39 -38.43 41.53
CA ILE A 410 27.62 -39.76 40.95
C ILE A 410 29.11 -39.99 40.71
N GLU A 411 29.84 -39.04 40.11
CA GLU A 411 31.29 -39.14 39.91
C GLU A 411 32.05 -39.35 41.24
N GLY A 412 31.62 -38.65 42.30
CA GLY A 412 32.16 -38.82 43.65
C GLY A 412 31.90 -40.22 44.21
N LEU A 413 30.67 -40.72 44.08
CA LEU A 413 30.30 -42.08 44.50
C LEU A 413 31.06 -43.16 43.73
N VAL A 414 31.21 -43.00 42.42
CA VAL A 414 32.01 -43.91 41.57
C VAL A 414 33.46 -43.95 42.03
N SER A 415 34.06 -42.79 42.33
CA SER A 415 35.42 -42.71 42.85
C SER A 415 35.58 -43.42 44.19
N ARG A 416 34.60 -43.26 45.10
CA ARG A 416 34.58 -43.96 46.39
C ARG A 416 34.42 -45.47 46.23
N LEU A 417 33.61 -45.91 45.27
CA LEU A 417 33.43 -47.32 44.95
C LEU A 417 34.74 -47.95 44.48
N HIS A 418 35.46 -47.30 43.56
CA HIS A 418 36.79 -47.76 43.13
C HIS A 418 37.80 -47.85 44.28
N GLU A 419 37.77 -46.91 45.23
CA GLU A 419 38.63 -46.96 46.40
C GLU A 419 38.30 -48.15 47.31
N LEU A 420 37.02 -48.38 47.58
CA LEU A 420 36.56 -49.54 48.36
C LEU A 420 36.89 -50.87 47.67
N GLU A 421 36.81 -50.94 46.34
CA GLU A 421 37.23 -52.12 45.59
C GLU A 421 38.73 -52.39 45.73
N ARG A 422 39.56 -51.34 45.74
CA ARG A 422 41.01 -51.46 46.00
C ARG A 422 41.26 -51.95 47.42
N GLU A 423 40.64 -51.34 48.43
CA GLU A 423 40.75 -51.75 49.82
C GLU A 423 40.32 -53.22 50.02
N LYS A 424 39.20 -53.62 49.40
CA LYS A 424 38.72 -55.01 49.40
C LYS A 424 39.76 -55.96 48.80
N LYS A 425 40.39 -55.60 47.68
CA LYS A 425 41.43 -56.42 47.03
C LYS A 425 42.67 -56.57 47.91
N GLU A 426 43.10 -55.51 48.59
CA GLU A 426 44.20 -55.56 49.55
C GLU A 426 43.87 -56.45 50.76
N ALA A 427 42.66 -56.34 51.30
CA ALA A 427 42.20 -57.17 52.39
C ALA A 427 42.15 -58.66 52.01
N LEU A 428 41.64 -58.97 50.81
CA LEU A 428 41.66 -60.34 50.25
C LEU A 428 43.08 -60.91 50.16
N SER A 429 44.04 -60.13 49.65
CA SER A 429 45.44 -60.55 49.58
C SER A 429 46.04 -60.83 50.96
N LYS A 430 45.70 -60.02 51.98
CA LYS A 430 46.12 -60.25 53.37
C LYS A 430 45.50 -61.54 53.94
N ILE A 431 44.23 -61.81 53.63
CA ILE A 431 43.56 -63.05 54.05
C ILE A 431 44.25 -64.26 53.40
N GLU A 432 44.49 -64.25 52.09
CA GLU A 432 45.20 -65.34 51.39
C GLU A 432 46.61 -65.58 51.97
N ALA A 433 47.33 -64.52 52.34
CA ALA A 433 48.63 -64.63 52.99
C ALA A 433 48.52 -65.25 54.39
N ALA A 434 47.51 -64.86 55.16
CA ALA A 434 47.24 -65.43 56.49
C ALA A 434 46.85 -66.91 56.40
N GLU A 435 46.02 -67.29 55.42
CA GLU A 435 45.64 -68.69 55.18
C GLU A 435 46.87 -69.55 54.85
N LYS A 436 47.78 -69.06 53.99
CA LYS A 436 49.06 -69.74 53.72
C LYS A 436 49.91 -69.93 54.99
N ASN A 437 49.98 -68.91 55.85
CA ASN A 437 50.70 -69.00 57.12
C ASN A 437 50.05 -69.99 58.10
N ILE A 438 48.72 -70.03 58.15
CA ILE A 438 48.00 -71.02 58.98
C ILE A 438 48.29 -72.43 58.48
N GLU A 439 48.31 -72.64 57.17
CA GLU A 439 48.62 -73.95 56.59
C GLU A 439 50.06 -74.38 56.91
N SER A 440 51.04 -73.48 56.82
CA SER A 440 52.42 -73.80 57.21
C SER A 440 52.53 -74.15 58.70
N LEU A 441 51.85 -73.39 59.58
CA LEU A 441 51.81 -73.67 61.01
C LEU A 441 51.11 -75.00 61.34
N ARG A 442 50.09 -75.39 60.57
CA ARG A 442 49.45 -76.72 60.70
C ARG A 442 50.42 -77.84 60.38
N ILE A 443 51.17 -77.71 59.29
CA ILE A 443 52.21 -78.68 58.91
C ILE A 443 53.26 -78.81 60.01
N GLU A 444 53.71 -77.69 60.59
CA GLU A 444 54.63 -77.71 61.73
C GLU A 444 54.01 -78.38 62.97
N LEU A 445 52.76 -78.07 63.29
CA LEU A 445 52.04 -78.65 64.42
C LEU A 445 51.91 -80.18 64.27
N ASP A 446 51.58 -80.66 63.08
CA ASP A 446 51.50 -82.09 62.78
C ASP A 446 52.87 -82.76 62.98
N HIS A 447 53.95 -82.12 62.55
CA HIS A 447 55.30 -82.63 62.78
C HIS A 447 55.67 -82.69 64.28
N TYR A 448 55.29 -81.67 65.06
CA TYR A 448 55.46 -81.68 66.52
C TYR A 448 54.60 -82.76 67.19
N ASN A 449 53.37 -82.97 66.74
CA ASN A 449 52.49 -84.01 67.25
C ASN A 449 53.06 -85.41 66.98
N GLU A 450 53.58 -85.68 65.79
CA GLU A 450 54.28 -86.94 65.48
C GLU A 450 55.48 -87.16 66.42
N SER A 451 56.26 -86.10 66.64
CA SER A 451 57.41 -86.12 67.56
C SER A 451 56.97 -86.41 69.01
N LEU A 452 55.89 -85.78 69.47
CA LEU A 452 55.30 -86.03 70.79
C LEU A 452 54.79 -87.46 70.95
N VAL A 453 54.13 -88.02 69.93
CA VAL A 453 53.68 -89.42 69.93
C VAL A 453 54.88 -90.36 70.06
N LYS A 454 55.97 -90.07 69.35
CA LYS A 454 57.21 -90.85 69.42
C LYS A 454 57.84 -90.78 70.82
N LEU A 455 57.94 -89.58 71.39
CA LEU A 455 58.47 -89.37 72.73
C LEU A 455 57.60 -90.03 73.81
N ASN A 456 56.27 -89.99 73.64
CA ASN A 456 55.35 -90.62 74.59
C ASN A 456 55.47 -92.14 74.54
N LYS A 457 55.66 -92.75 73.36
CA LYS A 457 55.99 -94.17 73.23
C LYS A 457 57.28 -94.53 73.96
N GLU A 458 58.33 -93.70 73.83
CA GLU A 458 59.58 -93.88 74.59
C GLU A 458 59.34 -93.77 76.10
N ASN A 459 58.55 -92.80 76.54
CA ASN A 459 58.24 -92.57 77.95
C ASN A 459 57.42 -93.72 78.57
N VAL A 460 56.45 -94.27 77.82
CA VAL A 460 55.72 -95.50 78.22
C VAL A 460 56.70 -96.67 78.36
N LYS A 461 57.61 -96.86 77.41
CA LYS A 461 58.63 -97.91 77.48
C LYS A 461 59.54 -97.76 78.70
N VAL A 462 59.93 -96.53 79.05
CA VAL A 462 60.69 -96.22 80.27
C VAL A 462 59.86 -96.48 81.53
N LYS A 463 58.56 -96.16 81.54
CA LYS A 463 57.66 -96.48 82.67
C LYS A 463 57.49 -97.98 82.85
N GLU A 464 57.35 -98.75 81.78
CA GLU A 464 57.31 -100.22 81.82
C GLU A 464 58.62 -100.80 82.36
N GLN A 465 59.78 -100.28 81.90
CA GLN A 465 61.08 -100.66 82.45
C GLN A 465 61.18 -100.35 83.95
N ASN A 466 60.73 -99.17 84.39
CA ASN A 466 60.69 -98.81 85.80
C ASN A 466 59.72 -99.68 86.62
N ALA A 467 58.56 -100.05 86.05
CA ALA A 467 57.62 -100.95 86.67
C ALA A 467 58.21 -102.35 86.84
N ASP A 468 58.87 -102.90 85.81
CA ASP A 468 59.60 -104.18 85.88
C ASP A 468 60.72 -104.13 86.93
N LEU A 469 61.47 -103.03 86.99
CA LEU A 469 62.47 -102.79 88.04
C LEU A 469 61.84 -102.75 89.44
N ASN A 470 60.69 -102.11 89.61
CA ASN A 470 59.97 -102.07 90.88
C ASN A 470 59.41 -103.45 91.28
N VAL A 471 58.92 -104.24 90.33
CA VAL A 471 58.50 -105.63 90.58
C VAL A 471 59.70 -106.49 91.00
N ARG A 472 60.84 -106.38 90.31
CA ARG A 472 62.09 -107.04 90.74
C ARG A 472 62.56 -106.59 92.12
N LEU A 473 62.39 -105.32 92.44
CA LEU A 473 62.68 -104.78 93.78
C LEU A 473 61.75 -105.41 94.83
N ASP A 474 60.46 -105.53 94.53
CA ASP A 474 59.47 -106.14 95.43
C ASP A 474 59.68 -107.65 95.58
N GLU A 475 60.10 -108.36 94.53
CA GLU A 475 60.52 -109.76 94.57
C GLU A 475 61.78 -109.95 95.43
N LEU A 476 62.76 -109.05 95.30
CA LEU A 476 63.95 -109.02 96.17
C LEU A 476 63.54 -108.81 97.63
N MET A 477 62.67 -107.82 97.90
CA MET A 477 62.11 -107.52 99.22
C MET A 477 61.26 -108.68 99.78
N ASN A 478 60.67 -109.51 98.92
CA ASN A 478 59.85 -110.66 99.33
C ASN A 478 60.58 -112.00 99.32
N SER A 479 61.81 -112.05 98.82
CA SER A 479 62.65 -113.24 98.76
C SER A 479 62.92 -113.82 100.15
N LYS A 480 63.17 -115.15 100.21
CA LYS A 480 63.56 -115.84 101.45
C LYS A 480 64.82 -115.23 102.07
N GLY A 481 65.74 -114.71 101.25
CA GLY A 481 66.92 -113.98 101.69
C GLY A 481 66.57 -112.69 102.44
N TRP A 482 65.76 -111.81 101.83
CA TRP A 482 65.38 -110.55 102.49
C TRP A 482 64.50 -110.76 103.73
N LYS A 483 63.53 -111.68 103.67
CA LYS A 483 62.67 -112.02 104.83
C LYS A 483 63.43 -112.69 105.97
N ALA A 484 64.49 -113.44 105.70
CA ALA A 484 65.40 -113.97 106.72
C ALA A 484 66.20 -112.83 107.39
N VAL A 485 66.70 -111.87 106.60
CA VAL A 485 67.42 -110.69 107.12
C VAL A 485 66.49 -109.76 107.91
N GLN A 486 65.24 -109.58 107.48
CA GLN A 486 64.25 -108.72 108.14
C GLN A 486 63.78 -109.28 109.50
N LYS A 487 63.62 -110.61 109.62
CA LYS A 487 63.36 -111.28 110.92
C LYS A 487 64.60 -111.28 111.85
N LEU A 488 65.81 -111.41 111.30
CA LEU A 488 67.05 -111.27 112.07
C LEU A 488 67.27 -109.83 112.57
N ARG A 489 66.83 -108.81 111.83
CA ARG A 489 66.89 -107.40 112.28
C ARG A 489 65.93 -107.08 113.43
N LYS A 490 64.71 -107.63 113.44
CA LYS A 490 63.74 -107.41 114.54
C LYS A 490 64.05 -108.19 115.82
N ILE A 491 64.84 -109.26 115.76
CA ILE A 491 65.32 -110.00 116.96
C ILE A 491 66.66 -109.44 117.46
N LYS A 492 67.46 -108.77 116.61
CA LYS A 492 68.68 -108.07 117.06
C LYS A 492 68.38 -106.72 117.76
N SER A 493 67.22 -106.10 117.53
CA SER A 493 66.79 -104.88 118.22
C SER A 493 66.26 -105.07 119.65
N SER A 494 66.26 -106.30 120.20
CA SER A 494 65.99 -106.58 121.62
C SER A 494 67.17 -107.25 122.36
N PHE A 495 68.38 -107.24 121.77
CA PHE A 495 69.61 -107.80 122.35
C PHE A 495 70.88 -106.97 122.10
N LEU A 496 70.75 -105.64 121.99
CA LEU A 496 71.82 -104.63 122.15
C LEU A 496 71.14 -103.32 122.60
N LYS A 497 71.48 -102.54 123.65
CA LYS A 497 72.74 -102.25 124.38
C LYS A 497 74.03 -102.82 123.81
#